data_AF-A0A925H5W4-F1
#
_entry.id   AF-A0A925H5W4-F1
#
_cell.length_a   1.000
_cell.length_b   1.000
_cell.length_c   1.000
_cell.angle_alpha   90.00
_cell.angle_beta   90.00
_cell.angle_gamma   90.00
#
_symmetry.space_group_name_H-M   'P 1'
#
loop_
_entity.id
_entity.type
_entity.pdbx_description
1 polymer ?
#
loop_
_entity_poly.entity_id
_entity_poly.type
_entity_poly.pdbx_seq_one_letter_code
_entity_poly.pdbx_strand_id
1 'polypeptide(L)'
;PRPRLGYFGAIEPWLIDQELIKRAARERPDWNWVFIGNKSRGVEIESLPNTHFLPPVAYEELPRYAAGFDVCVLPWETERAFTSYGSAIKVREYLATGLPVVISPLPEYEPMSDVLRIARSREDFFRLVEDALNESDPEVARKRQSAVAGGTWDARAEWASGLIEDALARRGRERHNP
;
A
#
# COMPACT_ATOMS: atom_id res chain seq x y z
N PRO A 1 -5.29 -6.25 20.40
CA PRO A 1 -4.64 -4.99 20.82
C PRO A 1 -4.75 -3.92 19.72
N ARG A 2 -4.89 -2.65 20.12
CA ARG A 2 -4.92 -1.46 19.25
C ARG A 2 -3.85 -0.46 19.76
N PRO A 3 -3.31 0.42 18.89
CA PRO A 3 -3.59 0.52 17.45
C PRO A 3 -2.95 -0.61 16.63
N ARG A 4 -3.51 -0.89 15.46
CA ARG A 4 -3.09 -1.93 14.51
C ARG A 4 -2.62 -1.32 13.20
N LEU A 5 -1.34 -1.46 12.92
CA LEU A 5 -0.68 -1.04 11.69
C LEU A 5 -0.62 -2.24 10.76
N GLY A 6 -1.46 -2.23 9.74
CA GLY A 6 -1.69 -3.40 8.89
C GLY A 6 -0.89 -3.37 7.59
N TYR A 7 -0.25 -4.49 7.28
CA TYR A 7 0.40 -4.76 6.00
C TYR A 7 -0.10 -6.11 5.48
N PHE A 8 -0.43 -6.20 4.20
CA PHE A 8 -0.62 -7.49 3.54
C PHE A 8 0.21 -7.60 2.27
N GLY A 9 0.86 -8.75 2.07
CA GLY A 9 1.79 -8.94 0.97
C GLY A 9 2.90 -9.95 1.20
N ALA A 10 3.86 -9.97 0.27
CA ALA A 10 5.12 -10.66 0.48
C ALA A 10 5.88 -9.97 1.62
N ILE A 11 6.39 -10.75 2.55
CA ILE A 11 7.13 -10.26 3.71
C ILE A 11 8.56 -10.81 3.58
N GLU A 12 9.37 -9.99 2.94
CA GLU A 12 10.74 -10.32 2.58
C GLU A 12 11.72 -9.45 3.39
N PRO A 13 12.84 -10.00 3.88
CA PRO A 13 13.78 -9.25 4.69
C PRO A 13 14.47 -8.10 3.94
N TRP A 14 14.49 -8.15 2.61
CA TRP A 14 15.03 -7.11 1.74
C TRP A 14 13.96 -6.10 1.27
N LEU A 15 12.68 -6.42 1.43
CA LEU A 15 11.56 -5.57 1.00
C LEU A 15 11.08 -4.68 2.14
N ILE A 16 10.94 -5.25 3.33
CA ILE A 16 10.43 -4.55 4.52
C ILE A 16 11.59 -3.85 5.22
N ASP A 17 11.42 -2.57 5.58
CA ASP A 17 12.37 -1.84 6.42
C ASP A 17 12.33 -2.40 7.85
N GLN A 18 13.15 -3.40 8.10
CA GLN A 18 13.22 -4.07 9.38
C GLN A 18 13.75 -3.15 10.48
N GLU A 19 14.64 -2.20 10.15
CA GLU A 19 15.19 -1.26 11.13
C GLU A 19 14.14 -0.24 11.58
N LEU A 20 13.30 0.25 10.66
CA LEU A 20 12.13 1.07 11.00
C LEU A 20 11.24 0.36 12.03
N ILE A 21 10.90 -0.91 11.78
CA ILE A 21 9.97 -1.66 12.63
C ILE A 21 10.62 -2.02 13.98
N LYS A 22 11.90 -2.42 14.00
CA LYS A 22 12.65 -2.65 15.25
C LYS A 22 12.72 -1.39 16.11
N ARG A 23 12.95 -0.23 15.48
CA ARG A 23 12.92 1.05 16.18
C ARG A 23 11.53 1.36 16.72
N ALA A 24 10.50 1.18 15.90
CA ALA A 24 9.11 1.42 16.30
C ALA A 24 8.69 0.52 17.45
N ALA A 25 9.13 -0.74 17.48
CA ALA A 25 8.85 -1.65 18.58
C ALA A 25 9.44 -1.20 19.93
N ARG A 26 10.54 -0.44 19.92
CA ARG A 26 11.16 0.11 21.13
C ARG A 26 10.52 1.43 21.57
N GLU A 27 10.29 2.33 20.61
CA GLU A 27 9.79 3.68 20.88
C GLU A 27 8.26 3.72 21.04
N ARG A 28 7.54 2.79 20.41
CA ARG A 28 6.09 2.67 20.37
C ARG A 28 5.65 1.24 20.64
N PRO A 29 5.88 0.72 21.86
CA PRO A 29 5.53 -0.65 22.20
C PRO A 29 4.02 -0.93 22.17
N ASP A 30 3.19 0.11 22.18
CA ASP A 30 1.74 0.04 22.03
C ASP A 30 1.28 -0.17 20.59
N TRP A 31 2.11 0.15 19.59
CA TRP A 31 1.82 -0.06 18.18
C TRP A 31 1.91 -1.54 17.81
N ASN A 32 0.82 -2.10 17.27
CA ASN A 32 0.77 -3.51 16.90
C ASN A 32 0.88 -3.65 15.39
N TRP A 33 1.99 -4.18 14.92
CA TRP A 33 2.22 -4.43 13.50
C TRP A 33 1.59 -5.75 13.10
N VAL A 34 0.69 -5.74 12.12
CA VAL A 34 -0.01 -6.94 11.66
C VAL A 34 0.38 -7.19 10.21
N PHE A 35 1.16 -8.24 9.97
CA PHE A 35 1.60 -8.67 8.66
C PHE A 35 0.78 -9.88 8.19
N ILE A 36 0.17 -9.80 7.03
CA ILE A 36 -0.62 -10.89 6.43
C ILE A 36 0.02 -11.31 5.11
N GLY A 37 0.47 -12.55 5.01
CA GLY A 37 0.99 -13.08 3.74
C GLY A 37 2.19 -14.00 3.88
N ASN A 38 2.81 -14.28 2.74
CA ASN A 38 3.96 -15.18 2.69
C ASN A 38 5.18 -14.50 3.31
N LYS A 39 5.69 -15.10 4.38
CA LYS A 39 6.89 -14.66 5.08
C LYS A 39 8.08 -15.53 4.68
N SER A 40 9.16 -14.88 4.23
CA SER A 40 10.43 -15.54 3.93
C SER A 40 11.28 -15.75 5.19
N ARG A 41 12.28 -16.62 5.08
CA ARG A 41 13.27 -16.81 6.15
C ARG A 41 14.10 -15.54 6.32
N GLY A 42 14.58 -15.28 7.55
CA GLY A 42 15.44 -14.14 7.85
C GLY A 42 14.70 -12.82 8.14
N VAL A 43 13.37 -12.88 8.34
CA VAL A 43 12.58 -11.76 8.84
C VAL A 43 12.77 -11.67 10.35
N GLU A 44 13.67 -10.80 10.81
CA GLU A 44 14.08 -10.66 12.21
C GLU A 44 13.00 -10.01 13.08
N ILE A 45 12.18 -9.15 12.48
CA ILE A 45 11.06 -8.48 13.16
C ILE A 45 9.99 -9.47 13.66
N GLU A 46 10.04 -10.74 13.29
CA GLU A 46 9.13 -11.79 13.78
C GLU A 46 9.28 -12.08 15.28
N SER A 47 10.43 -11.75 15.85
CA SER A 47 10.76 -11.99 17.25
C SER A 47 10.30 -10.87 18.19
N LEU A 48 9.76 -9.78 17.63
CA LEU A 48 9.36 -8.61 18.39
C LEU A 48 7.99 -8.84 19.07
N PRO A 49 7.78 -8.34 20.30
CA PRO A 49 6.57 -8.63 21.07
C PRO A 49 5.29 -8.00 20.51
N ASN A 50 5.42 -6.99 19.66
CA ASN A 50 4.32 -6.21 19.08
C ASN A 50 4.20 -6.38 17.56
N THR A 51 4.78 -7.45 17.01
CA THR A 51 4.59 -7.85 15.62
C THR A 51 3.79 -9.16 15.56
N HIS A 52 2.84 -9.21 14.63
CA HIS A 52 1.88 -10.30 14.49
C HIS A 52 1.88 -10.77 13.05
N PHE A 53 2.15 -12.05 12.82
CA PHE A 53 2.23 -12.63 11.49
C PHE A 53 1.08 -13.60 11.27
N LEU A 54 0.26 -13.29 10.28
CA LEU A 54 -0.84 -14.13 9.82
C LEU A 54 -0.45 -14.79 8.50
N PRO A 55 -0.91 -16.03 8.27
CA PRO A 55 -0.68 -16.70 6.99
C PRO A 55 -1.34 -15.92 5.84
N PRO A 56 -1.00 -16.25 4.58
CA PRO A 56 -1.76 -15.79 3.43
C PRO A 56 -3.25 -16.13 3.60
N VAL A 57 -4.09 -15.19 3.21
CA VAL A 57 -5.55 -15.34 3.19
C VAL A 57 -6.04 -15.18 1.76
N ALA A 58 -7.23 -15.70 1.47
CA ALA A 58 -7.86 -15.51 0.17
C ALA A 58 -8.04 -14.01 -0.11
N TYR A 59 -7.90 -13.62 -1.38
CA TYR A 59 -7.92 -12.20 -1.77
C TYR A 59 -9.25 -11.53 -1.38
N GLU A 60 -10.34 -12.27 -1.51
CA GLU A 60 -11.71 -11.85 -1.18
C GLU A 60 -11.91 -11.63 0.33
N GLU A 61 -11.07 -12.23 1.17
CA GLU A 61 -11.10 -12.05 2.62
C GLU A 61 -10.25 -10.87 3.11
N LEU A 62 -9.31 -10.37 2.31
CA LEU A 62 -8.43 -9.26 2.71
C LEU A 62 -9.20 -8.03 3.21
N PRO A 63 -10.33 -7.60 2.61
CA PRO A 63 -11.13 -6.49 3.15
C PRO A 63 -11.61 -6.72 4.59
N ARG A 64 -11.97 -7.96 4.94
CA ARG A 64 -12.41 -8.33 6.30
C ARG A 64 -11.28 -8.20 7.30
N TYR A 65 -10.06 -8.59 6.92
CA TYR A 65 -8.88 -8.39 7.76
C TYR A 65 -8.50 -6.92 7.86
N ALA A 66 -8.56 -6.19 6.75
CA ALA A 66 -8.24 -4.77 6.68
C ALA A 66 -9.19 -3.92 7.55
N ALA A 67 -10.47 -4.28 7.66
CA ALA A 67 -11.42 -3.64 8.58
C ALA A 67 -10.99 -3.74 10.06
N GLY A 68 -10.08 -4.65 10.39
CA GLY A 68 -9.48 -4.76 11.71
C GLY A 68 -8.32 -3.81 11.97
N PHE A 69 -7.77 -3.16 10.93
CA PHE A 69 -6.65 -2.23 11.04
C PHE A 69 -7.11 -0.82 11.46
N ASP A 70 -6.16 -0.04 11.96
CA ASP A 70 -6.34 1.38 12.24
C ASP A 70 -5.62 2.23 11.19
N VAL A 71 -4.47 1.76 10.69
CA VAL A 71 -3.70 2.39 9.60
C VAL A 71 -3.16 1.29 8.70
N CYS A 72 -3.30 1.45 7.38
CA CYS A 72 -2.61 0.63 6.40
C CYS A 72 -1.19 1.18 6.18
N VAL A 73 -0.20 0.31 6.28
CA VAL A 73 1.22 0.70 6.18
C VAL A 73 1.93 -0.04 5.06
N LEU A 74 2.84 0.65 4.38
CA LEU A 74 3.78 0.06 3.43
C LEU A 74 5.21 0.48 3.82
N PRO A 75 5.81 -0.17 4.82
CA PRO A 75 7.14 0.17 5.35
C PRO A 75 8.23 -0.51 4.52
N TRP A 76 8.36 -0.14 3.25
CA TRP A 76 9.39 -0.71 2.39
C TRP A 76 10.75 -0.08 2.64
N GLU A 77 11.79 -0.91 2.55
CA GLU A 77 13.18 -0.49 2.53
C GLU A 77 13.43 0.31 1.26
N THR A 78 13.92 1.55 1.34
CA THR A 78 14.13 2.42 0.17
C THR A 78 15.57 2.85 -0.05
N GLU A 79 16.47 2.53 0.87
CA GLU A 79 17.90 2.82 0.73
C GLU A 79 18.58 1.83 -0.24
N ARG A 80 17.95 0.68 -0.50
CA ARG A 80 18.47 -0.35 -1.42
C ARG A 80 17.84 -0.23 -2.80
N ALA A 81 18.66 -0.25 -3.84
CA ALA A 81 18.26 0.01 -5.24
C ALA A 81 17.20 -0.94 -5.83
N PHE A 82 16.90 -2.08 -5.20
CA PHE A 82 15.98 -3.09 -5.75
C PHE A 82 14.50 -2.79 -5.50
N THR A 83 14.17 -2.00 -4.47
CA THR A 83 12.77 -1.74 -4.08
C THR A 83 12.09 -0.65 -4.91
N SER A 84 12.83 0.03 -5.79
CA SER A 84 12.37 1.18 -6.58
C SER A 84 11.58 0.83 -7.85
N TYR A 85 11.38 -0.45 -8.18
CA TYR A 85 10.78 -0.87 -9.48
C TYR A 85 9.50 -1.71 -9.39
N GLY A 86 8.95 -1.95 -8.20
CA GLY A 86 7.69 -2.68 -8.04
C GLY A 86 6.49 -1.75 -8.02
N SER A 87 5.54 -1.89 -8.96
CA SER A 87 4.23 -1.24 -8.82
C SER A 87 3.49 -1.87 -7.64
N ALA A 88 3.26 -1.09 -6.58
CA ALA A 88 2.66 -1.56 -5.35
C ALA A 88 1.13 -1.52 -5.48
N ILE A 89 0.55 -2.48 -6.20
CA ILE A 89 -0.92 -2.63 -6.37
C ILE A 89 -1.67 -2.52 -5.03
N LYS A 90 -1.05 -2.98 -3.94
CA LYS A 90 -1.54 -2.94 -2.56
C LYS A 90 -1.93 -1.56 -2.07
N VAL A 91 -1.25 -0.50 -2.49
CA VAL A 91 -1.58 0.86 -2.03
C VAL A 91 -2.97 1.26 -2.51
N ARG A 92 -3.37 0.86 -3.72
CA ARG A 92 -4.73 1.09 -4.21
C ARG A 92 -5.76 0.28 -3.41
N GLU A 93 -5.42 -0.95 -3.03
CA GLU A 93 -6.26 -1.79 -2.18
C GLU A 93 -6.42 -1.17 -0.79
N TYR A 94 -5.34 -0.60 -0.22
CA TYR A 94 -5.39 0.15 1.03
C TYR A 94 -6.30 1.37 0.92
N LEU A 95 -6.16 2.17 -0.13
CA LEU A 95 -7.02 3.34 -0.37
C LEU A 95 -8.51 2.96 -0.50
N ALA A 96 -8.81 1.81 -1.11
CA ALA A 96 -10.18 1.31 -1.24
C ALA A 96 -10.84 0.97 0.10
N THR A 97 -10.05 0.72 1.16
CA THR A 97 -10.60 0.52 2.51
C THR A 97 -11.12 1.80 3.15
N GLY A 98 -10.70 2.97 2.65
CA GLY A 98 -10.95 4.27 3.29
C GLY A 98 -10.07 4.57 4.51
N LEU A 99 -9.31 3.58 5.00
CA LEU A 99 -8.40 3.76 6.14
C LEU A 99 -7.26 4.72 5.79
N PRO A 100 -6.69 5.42 6.79
CA PRO A 100 -5.43 6.13 6.63
C PRO A 100 -4.33 5.20 6.07
N VAL A 101 -3.58 5.70 5.10
CA VAL A 101 -2.49 4.96 4.44
C VAL A 101 -1.17 5.72 4.60
N VAL A 102 -0.14 5.05 5.12
CA VAL A 102 1.22 5.57 5.24
C VAL A 102 2.19 4.66 4.48
N ILE A 103 2.94 5.20 3.54
CA ILE A 103 3.85 4.42 2.70
C ILE A 103 5.27 5.00 2.70
N SER A 104 6.26 4.15 2.47
CA SER A 104 7.58 4.58 2.02
C SER A 104 7.52 5.22 0.62
N PRO A 105 8.52 6.01 0.20
CA PRO A 105 8.48 6.74 -1.05
C PRO A 105 8.37 5.85 -2.28
N LEU A 106 7.28 5.99 -3.02
CA LEU A 106 7.06 5.33 -4.31
C LEU A 106 6.66 6.38 -5.35
N PRO A 107 7.49 6.62 -6.40
CA PRO A 107 7.23 7.68 -7.37
C PRO A 107 5.85 7.60 -8.05
N GLU A 108 5.32 6.39 -8.26
CA GLU A 108 4.00 6.20 -8.86
C GLU A 108 2.82 6.72 -8.01
N TYR A 109 3.04 6.88 -6.70
CA TYR A 109 2.03 7.35 -5.74
C TYR A 109 2.20 8.82 -5.35
N GLU A 110 3.24 9.49 -5.84
CA GLU A 110 3.45 10.92 -5.65
C GLU A 110 2.21 11.77 -6.03
N PRO A 111 1.52 11.49 -7.16
CA PRO A 111 0.32 12.23 -7.55
C PRO A 111 -0.89 12.00 -6.65
N MET A 112 -0.85 11.00 -5.75
CA MET A 112 -1.94 10.63 -4.82
C MET A 112 -1.66 11.08 -3.38
N SER A 113 -0.69 11.97 -3.17
CA SER A 113 -0.31 12.49 -1.85
C SER A 113 -1.41 13.29 -1.12
N ASP A 114 -2.52 13.58 -1.80
CA ASP A 114 -3.70 14.22 -1.23
C ASP A 114 -4.70 13.23 -0.59
N VAL A 115 -4.46 11.92 -0.77
CA VAL A 115 -5.27 10.82 -0.22
C VAL A 115 -4.45 9.79 0.56
N LEU A 116 -3.11 9.80 0.45
CA LEU A 116 -2.20 8.98 1.26
C LEU A 116 -1.01 9.80 1.77
N ARG A 117 -0.33 9.28 2.80
CA ARG A 117 0.85 9.89 3.41
C ARG A 117 2.12 9.20 2.93
N ILE A 118 3.09 9.96 2.43
CA ILE A 118 4.38 9.44 1.95
C ILE A 118 5.49 9.86 2.91
N ALA A 119 6.07 8.89 3.60
CA ALA A 119 7.15 9.10 4.56
C ALA A 119 8.51 9.15 3.86
N ARG A 120 9.26 10.26 3.96
CA ARG A 120 10.57 10.41 3.29
C ARG A 120 11.75 9.98 4.16
N SER A 121 11.49 9.69 5.42
CA SER A 121 12.44 9.21 6.41
C SER A 121 11.73 8.31 7.42
N ARG A 122 12.50 7.60 8.25
CA ARG A 122 11.94 6.79 9.34
C ARG A 122 11.24 7.68 10.37
N GLU A 123 11.78 8.87 10.63
CA GLU A 123 11.18 9.90 11.49
C GLU A 123 9.84 10.38 10.93
N ASP A 124 9.79 10.67 9.63
CA ASP A 124 8.54 11.04 8.97
C ASP A 124 7.52 9.92 9.05
N PHE A 125 7.93 8.67 8.93
CA PHE A 125 7.03 7.53 9.02
C PHE A 125 6.31 7.51 10.37
N PHE A 126 7.03 7.73 11.46
CA PHE A 126 6.46 7.73 12.80
C PHE A 126 5.44 8.86 12.95
N ARG A 127 5.84 10.08 12.59
CA ARG A 127 4.96 11.26 12.65
C ARG A 127 3.70 11.07 11.81
N LEU A 128 3.84 10.55 10.59
CA LEU A 128 2.71 10.34 9.68
C LEU A 128 1.76 9.23 10.16
N VAL A 129 2.28 8.20 10.83
CA VAL A 129 1.43 7.20 11.49
C VAL A 129 0.69 7.81 12.67
N GLU A 130 1.31 8.66 13.48
CA GLU A 130 0.59 9.38 14.55
C GLU A 130 -0.53 10.26 14.00
N ASP A 131 -0.23 11.05 12.98
CA ASP A 131 -1.21 11.90 12.31
C ASP A 131 -2.36 11.05 11.73
N ALA A 132 -2.05 9.88 11.18
CA ALA A 132 -3.02 8.93 10.65
C ALA A 132 -3.90 8.31 11.75
N LEU A 133 -3.33 7.96 12.90
CA LEU A 133 -4.07 7.39 14.04
C LEU A 133 -5.02 8.40 14.70
N ASN A 134 -4.74 9.70 14.57
CA ASN A 134 -5.59 10.77 15.08
C ASN A 134 -6.62 11.27 14.05
N GLU A 135 -6.61 10.73 12.83
CA GLU A 135 -7.56 11.10 11.78
C GLU A 135 -8.93 10.44 12.02
N SER A 136 -9.99 11.26 11.98
CA SER A 136 -11.36 10.79 12.23
C SER A 136 -12.38 11.33 11.22
N ASP A 137 -11.95 12.05 10.18
CA ASP A 137 -12.84 12.68 9.21
C ASP A 137 -13.36 11.66 8.17
N PRO A 138 -14.68 11.35 8.15
CA PRO A 138 -15.26 10.44 7.18
C PRO A 138 -15.16 10.92 5.72
N GLU A 139 -15.05 12.22 5.48
CA GLU A 139 -14.88 12.75 4.11
C GLU A 139 -13.53 12.39 3.53
N VAL A 140 -12.48 12.39 4.35
CA VAL A 140 -11.14 11.98 3.93
C VAL A 140 -11.15 10.50 3.55
N ALA A 141 -11.85 9.66 4.33
CA ALA A 141 -12.03 8.24 4.00
C ALA A 141 -12.74 8.04 2.65
N ARG A 142 -13.85 8.75 2.41
CA ARG A 142 -14.56 8.73 1.11
C ARG A 142 -13.69 9.19 -0.06
N LYS A 143 -12.88 10.22 0.17
CA LYS A 143 -11.95 10.76 -0.84
C LYS A 143 -10.94 9.70 -1.28
N ARG A 144 -10.37 8.92 -0.33
CA ARG A 144 -9.46 7.80 -0.63
C ARG A 144 -10.11 6.75 -1.52
N GLN A 145 -11.31 6.32 -1.14
CA GLN A 145 -12.05 5.31 -1.88
C GLN A 145 -12.38 5.78 -3.30
N SER A 146 -12.82 7.04 -3.42
CA SER A 146 -13.14 7.66 -4.72
C SER A 146 -11.93 7.76 -5.64
N ALA A 147 -10.74 8.03 -5.10
CA ALA A 147 -9.50 8.14 -5.87
C ALA A 147 -9.09 6.83 -6.57
N VAL A 148 -9.57 5.67 -6.09
CA VAL A 148 -9.25 4.36 -6.66
C VAL A 148 -10.46 3.61 -7.21
N ALA A 149 -11.67 4.17 -7.10
CA ALA A 149 -12.91 3.54 -7.55
C ALA A 149 -12.91 3.21 -9.06
N GLY A 150 -12.28 4.06 -9.89
CA GLY A 150 -12.13 3.83 -11.34
C GLY A 150 -10.97 2.92 -11.72
N GLY A 151 -10.28 2.31 -10.75
CA GLY A 151 -9.06 1.52 -10.95
C GLY A 151 -9.27 0.02 -11.12
N THR A 152 -10.50 -0.44 -11.35
CA THR A 152 -10.82 -1.87 -11.51
C THR A 152 -10.12 -2.48 -12.73
N TRP A 153 -9.93 -3.80 -12.71
CA TRP A 153 -9.45 -4.53 -13.89
C TRP A 153 -10.36 -4.31 -15.09
N ASP A 154 -11.67 -4.19 -14.88
CA ASP A 154 -12.65 -3.89 -15.93
C ASP A 154 -12.39 -2.52 -16.55
N ALA A 155 -12.22 -1.47 -15.72
CA ALA A 155 -11.92 -0.12 -16.21
C ALA A 155 -10.56 -0.05 -16.93
N ARG A 156 -9.56 -0.83 -16.48
CA ARG A 156 -8.26 -0.94 -17.17
C ARG A 156 -8.36 -1.72 -18.48
N ALA A 157 -9.16 -2.79 -18.53
CA ALA A 157 -9.38 -3.58 -19.73
C ALA A 157 -10.15 -2.76 -20.79
N GLU A 158 -11.17 -2.00 -20.38
CA GLU A 158 -11.90 -1.06 -21.24
C GLU A 158 -10.98 0.03 -21.79
N TRP A 159 -10.15 0.64 -20.93
CA TRP A 159 -9.16 1.63 -21.36
C TRP A 159 -8.16 1.05 -22.36
N ALA A 160 -7.63 -0.14 -22.09
CA ALA A 160 -6.71 -0.84 -23.00
C ALA A 160 -7.40 -1.21 -24.34
N SER A 161 -8.65 -1.67 -24.30
CA SER A 161 -9.43 -1.95 -25.51
C SER A 161 -9.61 -0.70 -26.36
N GLY A 162 -9.97 0.43 -25.75
CA GLY A 162 -10.09 1.71 -26.44
C GLY A 162 -8.79 2.15 -27.15
N LEU A 163 -7.64 1.99 -26.49
CA LEU A 163 -6.33 2.29 -27.11
C LEU A 163 -6.02 1.38 -28.31
N ILE A 164 -6.38 0.10 -28.24
CA ILE A 164 -6.18 -0.86 -29.32
C ILE A 164 -7.09 -0.52 -30.51
N GLU A 165 -8.36 -0.22 -30.26
CA GLU A 165 -9.34 0.18 -31.28
C GLU A 165 -8.92 1.47 -31.99
N ASP A 166 -8.46 2.48 -31.24
CA ASP A 166 -7.95 3.73 -31.79
C ASP A 166 -6.70 3.51 -32.67
N ALA A 167 -5.77 2.66 -32.23
CA ALA A 167 -4.58 2.34 -33.00
C ALA A 167 -4.92 1.58 -34.30
N LEU A 168 -5.88 0.66 -34.26
CA LEU A 168 -6.37 -0.06 -35.44
C LEU A 168 -7.10 0.88 -36.41
N ALA A 169 -7.92 1.79 -35.90
CA ALA A 169 -8.63 2.78 -36.72
C ALA A 169 -7.67 3.76 -37.40
N ARG A 170 -6.59 4.19 -36.73
CA ARG A 170 -5.53 5.03 -37.34
C ARG A 170 -4.81 4.30 -38.47
N ARG A 171 -4.42 3.03 -38.26
CA ARG A 171 -3.81 2.17 -39.29
C ARG A 171 -4.74 1.89 -40.48
N GLY A 172 -6.05 1.78 -40.23
CA GLY A 172 -7.06 1.59 -41.29
C GLY A 172 -7.21 2.83 -42.19
N ARG A 173 -7.18 4.02 -41.59
CA ARG A 173 -7.24 5.31 -42.30
C ARG A 173 -5.97 5.59 -43.13
N GLU A 174 -4.80 5.21 -42.64
CA GLU A 174 -3.53 5.33 -43.38
C GLU A 174 -3.45 4.37 -44.60
N ARG A 175 -4.18 3.25 -44.58
CA ARG A 175 -4.24 2.30 -45.72
C ARG A 175 -5.28 2.67 -46.79
N HIS A 176 -6.20 3.60 -46.50
CA HIS A 176 -7.29 3.99 -47.39
C HIS A 176 -7.16 5.42 -47.94
N ASN A 177 -6.04 6.10 -47.69
CA ASN A 177 -5.75 7.39 -48.30
C ASN A 177 -4.64 7.21 -49.35
N PRO A 178 -4.98 7.05 -50.65
CA PRO A 178 -4.01 7.10 -51.74
C PRO A 178 -3.42 8.50 -51.93
#